data_AF-A0A2E2EED9-F1
#
_entry.id   AF-A0A2E2EED9-F1
#
_cell.length_a   1.000
_cell.length_b   1.000
_cell.length_c   1.000
_cell.angle_alpha   90.00
_cell.angle_beta   90.00
_cell.angle_gamma   90.00
#
_symmetry.space_group_name_H-M   'P 1'
#
loop_
_entity.id
_entity.type
_entity.pdbx_description
1 polymer ?
#
loop_
_entity_poly.entity_id
_entity_poly.type
_entity_poly.pdbx_seq_one_letter_code
_entity_poly.pdbx_strand_id
1 'polypeptide(L)'
;MHPQVKEDKPGKCPICHMNLTKVELDESDIEEKNHKVLKHQVIWQCKDFPDVTSQVQEVCPLDGTPMVKKPVLQNKAAKIVAKLKLRKAQVKHFKPDFFPATKMKMTKKIRLLGSVLQSEEKESNIPARIGGRVEKVYVRSTGSLVQIGDLVVDIYSPKLITAGEEYLLARESYTKNKSKEFKDMLEQSRERLRQWGIKSFQFEKWFRQNKVPRKITLYSNATGIVRSRNAIVGKYFKEGQNFFELSDLADVWVEMDVYEHDSALVSIGQKVELKFSAIPGKVIHGEIDFINPVLDQKSRTLKVRTTIENSHGKLKPGMIANAVLNINIEGMPLVIPRTAIIDTGKRKVVWVKVSKRGFRAKTIQTGYESEGYVAVRDGLRESEEVVVEGNFLLDAQAQLFGGYENMQNTEAAPHQH
;
A
#
# COMPACT_ATOMS: atom_id res chain seq x y z
N MET A 1 -38.87 50.08 5.56
CA MET A 1 -39.99 49.12 5.50
C MET A 1 -40.08 48.34 4.18
N HIS A 2 -39.45 48.76 3.08
CA HIS A 2 -39.28 47.94 1.86
C HIS A 2 -37.79 47.79 1.51
N PRO A 3 -37.04 46.86 2.13
CA PRO A 3 -35.57 46.77 1.97
C PRO A 3 -35.11 46.32 0.56
N GLN A 4 -36.04 45.89 -0.29
CA GLN A 4 -35.80 45.49 -1.68
C GLN A 4 -35.80 46.69 -2.65
N VAL A 5 -36.39 47.82 -2.27
CA VAL A 5 -36.40 49.04 -3.08
C VAL A 5 -35.13 49.84 -2.77
N LYS A 6 -34.18 49.82 -3.70
CA LYS A 6 -32.93 50.60 -3.64
C LYS A 6 -32.85 51.45 -4.90
N GLU A 7 -32.60 52.73 -4.74
CA GLU A 7 -32.38 53.66 -5.84
C GLU A 7 -31.09 54.44 -5.62
N ASP A 8 -30.44 54.80 -6.72
CA ASP A 8 -29.14 55.46 -6.72
C ASP A 8 -29.24 56.97 -6.45
N LYS A 9 -30.47 57.48 -6.27
CA LYS A 9 -30.81 58.90 -6.14
C LYS A 9 -31.82 59.10 -5.00
N PRO A 10 -31.82 60.24 -4.31
CA PRO A 10 -32.86 60.55 -3.33
C PRO A 10 -34.23 60.61 -4.00
N GLY A 11 -35.22 59.91 -3.43
CA GLY A 11 -36.56 59.79 -3.99
C GLY A 11 -37.59 59.30 -2.98
N LYS A 12 -38.82 59.09 -3.43
CA LYS A 12 -39.89 58.47 -2.64
C LYS A 12 -40.01 57.00 -3.03
N CYS A 13 -40.20 56.12 -2.05
CA CYS A 13 -40.44 54.71 -2.31
C CYS A 13 -41.70 54.56 -3.18
N PRO A 14 -41.66 53.86 -4.32
CA PRO A 14 -42.82 53.70 -5.21
C PRO A 14 -43.95 52.85 -4.62
N ILE A 15 -43.69 52.15 -3.50
CA ILE A 15 -44.68 51.27 -2.84
C ILE A 15 -45.43 52.01 -1.72
N CYS A 16 -44.74 52.82 -0.92
CA CYS A 16 -45.37 53.53 0.22
C CYS A 16 -45.27 55.05 0.17
N HIS A 17 -44.69 55.61 -0.90
CA HIS A 17 -44.54 57.04 -1.14
C HIS A 17 -43.83 57.85 -0.04
N MET A 18 -43.19 57.18 0.92
CA MET A 18 -42.32 57.80 1.93
C MET A 18 -40.92 58.06 1.37
N ASN A 19 -40.22 59.06 1.91
CA ASN A 19 -38.86 59.39 1.50
C ASN A 19 -37.89 58.21 1.75
N LEU A 20 -37.03 57.92 0.78
CA LEU A 20 -35.96 56.93 0.91
C LEU A 20 -34.88 57.44 1.87
N THR A 21 -34.39 56.54 2.72
CA THR A 21 -33.34 56.85 3.71
C THR A 21 -31.98 56.54 3.08
N LYS A 22 -31.02 57.47 3.17
CA LYS A 22 -29.65 57.27 2.68
C LYS A 22 -29.00 56.12 3.46
N VAL A 23 -28.53 55.11 2.74
CA VAL A 23 -27.72 54.02 3.29
C VAL A 23 -26.28 54.22 2.81
N GLU A 24 -25.35 54.37 3.74
CA GLU A 24 -23.91 54.46 3.41
C GLU A 24 -23.38 53.05 3.19
N LEU A 25 -22.88 52.78 1.98
CA LEU A 25 -22.22 51.53 1.63
C LEU A 25 -20.74 51.65 2.01
N ASP A 26 -20.23 50.75 2.85
CA ASP A 26 -18.80 50.64 3.14
C ASP A 26 -18.07 50.10 1.89
N GLU A 27 -16.82 50.53 1.65
CA GLU A 27 -16.00 50.17 0.47
C GLU A 27 -15.85 48.66 0.22
N SER A 28 -16.13 47.81 1.23
CA SER A 28 -16.16 46.36 1.08
C SER A 28 -17.33 45.81 0.25
N ASP A 29 -18.40 46.59 0.02
CA ASP A 29 -19.52 46.20 -0.85
C ASP A 29 -19.27 46.63 -2.32
N ILE A 30 -18.23 47.44 -2.57
CA ILE A 30 -17.83 47.91 -3.91
C ILE A 30 -16.82 46.95 -4.55
N GLU A 31 -16.01 46.25 -3.75
CA GLU A 31 -15.04 45.25 -4.25
C GLU A 31 -15.71 44.01 -4.88
N GLU A 32 -16.98 43.73 -4.60
CA GLU A 32 -17.73 42.63 -5.27
C GLU A 32 -17.97 42.87 -6.76
N LYS A 33 -17.81 44.10 -7.28
CA LYS A 33 -18.04 44.40 -8.70
C LYS A 33 -16.77 44.59 -9.55
N ASN A 34 -15.57 44.65 -8.97
CA ASN A 34 -14.37 45.06 -9.72
C ASN A 34 -13.10 44.24 -9.46
N HIS A 35 -13.20 42.94 -9.25
CA HIS A 35 -12.02 42.08 -9.37
C HIS A 35 -11.81 41.60 -10.81
N LYS A 36 -10.85 42.24 -11.49
CA LYS A 36 -10.23 41.75 -12.73
C LYS A 36 -9.83 40.29 -12.55
N VAL A 37 -10.50 39.41 -13.29
CA VAL A 37 -10.12 38.01 -13.46
C VAL A 37 -8.70 37.98 -14.04
N LEU A 38 -7.73 37.55 -13.26
CA LEU A 38 -6.44 37.08 -13.79
C LEU A 38 -6.78 35.96 -14.79
N LYS A 39 -6.52 36.20 -16.09
CA LYS A 39 -6.73 35.23 -17.16
C LYS A 39 -5.91 33.96 -16.82
N HIS A 40 -6.59 32.94 -16.30
CA HIS A 40 -6.01 31.62 -16.16
C HIS A 40 -5.80 31.07 -17.57
N GLN A 41 -4.58 30.64 -17.90
CA GLN A 41 -4.33 29.88 -19.12
C GLN A 41 -5.13 28.58 -19.05
N VAL A 42 -5.97 28.34 -20.05
CA VAL A 42 -6.81 27.14 -20.12
C VAL A 42 -5.92 25.96 -20.47
N ILE A 43 -5.80 25.01 -19.53
CA ILE A 43 -5.07 23.76 -19.74
C ILE A 43 -6.08 22.68 -20.13
N TRP A 44 -5.76 21.89 -21.15
CA TRP A 44 -6.55 20.77 -21.65
C TRP A 44 -5.94 19.46 -21.15
N GLN A 45 -6.74 18.42 -20.93
CA GLN A 45 -6.31 17.08 -20.53
C GLN A 45 -7.00 16.01 -21.39
N CYS A 46 -6.39 14.84 -21.54
CA CYS A 46 -7.07 13.71 -22.18
C CYS A 46 -8.24 13.22 -21.31
N LYS A 47 -9.31 12.75 -21.95
CA LYS A 47 -10.54 12.34 -21.25
C LYS A 47 -10.32 11.13 -20.34
N ASP A 48 -9.63 10.12 -20.86
CA ASP A 48 -9.40 8.85 -20.15
C ASP A 48 -7.99 8.79 -19.51
N PHE A 49 -7.14 9.81 -19.72
CA PHE A 49 -5.78 9.92 -19.18
C PHE A 49 -5.51 11.32 -18.60
N PRO A 50 -5.93 11.61 -17.35
CA PRO A 50 -5.91 12.96 -16.77
C PRO A 50 -4.52 13.59 -16.59
N ASP A 51 -3.47 12.77 -16.60
CA ASP A 51 -2.08 13.20 -16.40
C ASP A 51 -1.45 13.80 -17.66
N VAL A 52 -2.04 13.55 -18.84
CA VAL A 52 -1.57 14.12 -20.11
C VAL A 52 -2.27 15.46 -20.34
N THR A 53 -1.50 16.55 -20.19
CA THR A 53 -2.02 17.92 -20.31
C THR A 53 -1.37 18.72 -21.43
N SER A 54 -2.13 19.62 -22.06
CA SER A 54 -1.65 20.54 -23.11
C SER A 54 -2.15 21.97 -22.86
N GLN A 55 -1.41 22.96 -23.35
CA GLN A 55 -1.80 24.37 -23.32
C GLN A 55 -2.69 24.77 -24.51
N VAL A 56 -2.78 23.92 -25.53
CA VAL A 56 -3.60 24.09 -26.73
C VAL A 56 -4.61 22.95 -26.84
N GLN A 57 -5.77 23.25 -27.42
CA GLN A 57 -6.83 22.26 -27.61
C GLN A 57 -6.46 21.36 -28.79
N GLU A 58 -5.88 20.21 -28.48
CA GLU A 58 -5.44 19.23 -29.47
C GLU A 58 -6.14 17.88 -29.27
N VAL A 59 -5.78 16.93 -30.12
CA VAL A 59 -6.19 15.54 -30.01
C VAL A 59 -5.21 14.83 -29.05
N CYS A 60 -5.74 14.02 -28.14
CA CYS A 60 -4.92 13.29 -27.17
C CYS A 60 -3.89 12.39 -27.88
N PRO A 61 -2.59 12.49 -27.56
CA PRO A 61 -1.53 11.70 -28.19
C PRO A 61 -1.65 10.19 -27.99
N LEU A 62 -2.38 9.76 -26.95
CA LEU A 62 -2.48 8.35 -26.55
C LEU A 62 -3.67 7.63 -27.19
N ASP A 63 -4.81 8.30 -27.34
CA ASP A 63 -6.08 7.65 -27.72
C ASP A 63 -6.80 8.33 -28.91
N GLY A 64 -6.27 9.43 -29.44
CA GLY A 64 -6.87 10.11 -30.58
C GLY A 64 -8.19 10.83 -30.26
N THR A 65 -8.59 10.93 -28.99
CA THR A 65 -9.81 11.63 -28.58
C THR A 65 -9.58 13.13 -28.40
N PRO A 66 -10.59 14.00 -28.61
CA PRO A 66 -10.44 15.43 -28.35
C PRO A 66 -10.15 15.68 -26.86
N MET A 67 -9.08 16.42 -26.58
CA MET A 67 -8.76 16.79 -25.19
C MET A 67 -9.91 17.63 -24.60
N VAL A 68 -10.21 17.40 -23.33
CA VAL A 68 -11.23 18.11 -22.56
C VAL A 68 -10.57 19.15 -21.66
N LYS A 69 -11.25 20.27 -21.37
CA LYS A 69 -10.68 21.29 -20.46
C LYS A 69 -10.40 20.67 -19.11
N LYS A 70 -9.17 20.79 -18.61
CA LYS A 70 -8.82 20.39 -17.25
C LYS A 70 -9.70 21.20 -16.30
N PRO A 71 -10.52 20.56 -15.45
CA PRO A 71 -11.33 21.30 -14.49
C PRO A 71 -10.38 22.03 -13.54
N VAL A 72 -10.35 23.35 -13.63
CA VAL A 72 -9.70 24.16 -12.61
C VAL A 72 -10.52 23.95 -11.35
N LEU A 73 -9.90 23.43 -10.28
CA LEU A 73 -10.43 23.51 -8.92
C LEU A 73 -10.45 24.99 -8.51
N GLN A 74 -11.38 25.76 -9.09
CA GLN A 74 -11.74 27.04 -8.55
C GLN A 74 -12.50 26.73 -7.28
N ASN A 75 -11.90 27.07 -6.13
CA ASN A 75 -12.61 27.09 -4.85
C ASN A 75 -13.91 27.86 -5.07
N LYS A 76 -15.03 27.15 -5.11
CA LYS A 76 -16.35 27.78 -5.19
C LYS A 76 -16.45 28.70 -3.96
N ALA A 77 -17.14 29.82 -4.10
CA ALA A 77 -17.39 30.69 -2.95
C ALA A 77 -17.96 29.82 -1.82
N ALA A 78 -17.16 29.65 -0.76
CA ALA A 78 -17.49 28.74 0.33
C ALA A 78 -18.87 29.09 0.86
N LYS A 79 -19.76 28.10 1.02
CA LYS A 79 -21.09 28.34 1.57
C LYS A 79 -20.91 28.87 2.99
N ILE A 80 -21.15 30.17 3.17
CA ILE A 80 -21.19 30.81 4.47
C ILE A 80 -22.46 30.32 5.13
N VAL A 81 -22.32 29.59 6.23
CA VAL A 81 -23.45 28.99 6.94
C VAL A 81 -23.87 29.79 8.15
N ALA A 82 -22.97 30.61 8.70
CA ALA A 82 -23.29 31.56 9.75
C ALA A 82 -22.42 32.82 9.68
N LYS A 83 -22.96 33.94 10.15
CA LYS A 83 -22.23 35.20 10.33
C LYS A 83 -22.41 35.64 11.78
N LEU A 84 -21.31 35.97 12.45
CA LEU A 84 -21.33 36.40 13.84
C LEU A 84 -20.52 37.68 14.02
N LYS A 85 -21.10 38.68 14.67
CA LYS A 85 -20.43 39.92 15.06
C LYS A 85 -20.47 40.06 16.57
N LEU A 86 -19.31 39.94 17.23
CA LEU A 86 -19.22 40.03 18.68
C LEU A 86 -19.38 41.47 19.17
N ARG A 87 -20.05 41.63 20.32
CA ARG A 87 -20.16 42.93 21.02
C ARG A 87 -18.79 43.32 21.59
N LYS A 88 -18.54 44.63 21.78
CA LYS A 88 -17.27 45.14 22.32
C LYS A 88 -16.88 44.49 23.65
N ALA A 89 -17.85 44.27 24.54
CA ALA A 89 -17.63 43.59 25.82
C ALA A 89 -17.23 42.12 25.66
N GLN A 90 -17.84 41.39 24.71
CA GLN A 90 -17.53 39.98 24.46
C GLN A 90 -16.12 39.80 23.92
N VAL A 91 -15.65 40.70 23.03
CA VAL A 91 -14.28 40.66 22.49
C VAL A 91 -13.22 40.85 23.56
N LYS A 92 -13.53 41.54 24.67
CA LYS A 92 -12.57 41.70 25.79
C LYS A 92 -12.29 40.38 26.52
N HIS A 93 -13.26 39.46 26.54
CA HIS A 93 -13.16 38.18 27.25
C HIS A 93 -12.96 36.98 26.30
N PHE A 94 -13.23 37.16 25.01
CA PHE A 94 -12.96 36.17 23.99
C PHE A 94 -11.53 36.33 23.47
N LYS A 95 -10.64 35.41 23.88
CA LYS A 95 -9.24 35.34 23.45
C LYS A 95 -9.05 34.14 22.51
N PRO A 96 -9.44 34.24 21.23
CA PRO A 96 -9.24 33.17 20.27
C PRO A 96 -7.80 33.12 19.77
N ASP A 97 -7.34 31.92 19.47
CA ASP A 97 -6.14 31.69 18.68
C ASP A 97 -6.51 31.49 17.21
N PHE A 98 -5.66 32.02 16.33
CA PHE A 98 -5.85 31.97 14.90
C PHE A 98 -4.73 31.19 14.23
N PHE A 99 -5.08 30.51 13.15
CA PHE A 99 -4.11 29.89 12.26
C PHE A 99 -4.39 30.34 10.83
N PRO A 100 -3.40 30.87 10.09
CA PRO A 100 -3.57 31.18 8.69
C PRO A 100 -3.61 29.88 7.88
N ALA A 101 -4.66 29.67 7.08
CA ALA A 101 -4.72 28.54 6.17
C ALA A 101 -3.49 28.60 5.23
N THR A 102 -2.61 27.60 5.33
CA THR A 102 -1.28 27.65 4.70
C THR A 102 -1.04 26.39 3.89
N LYS A 103 -0.30 26.48 2.79
CA LYS A 103 0.13 25.29 2.05
C LYS A 103 1.31 24.62 2.74
N MET A 104 1.21 23.31 2.98
CA MET A 104 2.34 22.54 3.50
C MET A 104 2.42 21.17 2.82
N LYS A 105 3.64 20.64 2.73
CA LYS A 105 3.81 19.22 2.41
C LYS A 105 3.26 18.38 3.55
N MET A 106 2.49 17.35 3.21
CA MET A 106 1.95 16.41 4.19
C MET A 106 2.53 15.02 3.98
N THR A 107 2.83 14.33 5.07
CA THR A 107 3.22 12.92 5.05
C THR A 107 2.17 12.13 5.81
N LYS A 108 1.50 11.17 5.17
CA LYS A 108 0.55 10.27 5.81
C LYS A 108 1.30 9.07 6.38
N LYS A 109 1.11 8.79 7.67
CA LYS A 109 1.66 7.60 8.34
C LYS A 109 0.63 6.49 8.36
N ILE A 110 0.87 5.43 7.59
CA ILE A 110 0.03 4.24 7.58
C ILE A 110 0.69 3.18 8.46
N ARG A 111 -0.02 2.73 9.49
CA ARG A 111 0.44 1.65 10.36
C ARG A 111 -0.15 0.35 9.86
N LEU A 112 0.71 -0.62 9.62
CA LEU A 112 0.34 -1.92 9.09
C LEU A 112 0.76 -3.00 10.07
N LEU A 113 -0.02 -4.07 10.13
CA LEU A 113 0.39 -5.30 10.79
C LEU A 113 0.89 -6.26 9.70
N GLY A 114 2.03 -6.88 9.95
CA GLY A 114 2.58 -7.87 9.05
C GLY A 114 2.97 -9.17 9.73
N SER A 115 3.16 -10.19 8.91
CA SER A 115 3.63 -11.51 9.31
C SER A 115 4.84 -11.92 8.49
N VAL A 116 5.80 -12.56 9.15
CA VAL A 116 6.98 -13.13 8.49
C VAL A 116 6.56 -14.43 7.83
N LEU A 117 6.76 -14.52 6.52
CA LEU A 117 6.53 -15.71 5.72
C LEU A 117 7.85 -16.23 5.16
N GLN A 118 7.86 -17.52 4.86
CA GLN A 118 8.95 -18.11 4.07
C GLN A 118 8.84 -17.65 2.62
N SER A 119 9.98 -17.52 1.94
CA SER A 119 9.99 -17.22 0.51
C SER A 119 9.61 -18.48 -0.28
N GLU A 120 8.51 -18.41 -1.02
CA GLU A 120 8.08 -19.50 -1.92
C GLU A 120 9.02 -19.65 -3.12
N GLU A 121 9.70 -18.57 -3.50
CA GLU A 121 10.70 -18.57 -4.59
C GLU A 121 11.93 -19.43 -4.28
N LYS A 122 12.18 -19.69 -2.99
CA LYS A 122 13.33 -20.47 -2.52
C LYS A 122 12.95 -21.80 -1.87
N GLU A 123 11.82 -22.36 -2.29
CA GLU A 123 11.49 -23.74 -1.95
C GLU A 123 12.29 -24.71 -2.81
N SER A 124 12.81 -25.76 -2.18
CA SER A 124 13.48 -26.85 -2.89
C SER A 124 13.07 -28.18 -2.31
N ASN A 125 13.20 -29.23 -3.09
CA ASN A 125 12.84 -30.58 -2.66
C ASN A 125 13.96 -31.56 -2.99
N ILE A 126 13.97 -32.65 -2.23
CA ILE A 126 14.82 -33.81 -2.49
C ILE A 126 13.90 -34.95 -2.91
N PRO A 127 13.59 -35.08 -4.22
CA PRO A 127 12.71 -36.12 -4.71
C PRO A 127 13.42 -37.46 -4.85
N ALA A 128 12.65 -38.53 -4.74
CA ALA A 128 13.04 -39.84 -5.22
C ALA A 128 13.11 -39.80 -6.76
N ARG A 129 14.32 -39.85 -7.31
CA ARG A 129 14.55 -39.95 -8.76
C ARG A 129 14.38 -41.37 -9.30
N ILE A 130 14.28 -42.34 -8.39
CA ILE A 130 14.00 -43.73 -8.71
C ILE A 130 13.22 -44.36 -7.55
N GLY A 131 12.31 -45.27 -7.87
CA GLY A 131 11.57 -45.99 -6.85
C GLY A 131 12.45 -46.94 -6.02
N GLY A 132 12.20 -47.00 -4.72
CA GLY A 132 12.97 -47.84 -3.80
C GLY A 132 12.47 -47.78 -2.36
N ARG A 133 12.94 -48.72 -1.53
CA ARG A 133 12.68 -48.76 -0.09
C ARG A 133 13.76 -48.00 0.66
N VAL A 134 13.37 -47.11 1.56
CA VAL A 134 14.32 -46.42 2.45
C VAL A 134 14.86 -47.40 3.49
N GLU A 135 16.17 -47.55 3.56
CA GLU A 135 16.87 -48.38 4.54
C GLU A 135 17.40 -47.56 5.72
N LYS A 136 17.81 -46.31 5.46
CA LYS A 136 18.33 -45.39 6.48
C LYS A 136 18.01 -43.95 6.11
N VAL A 137 17.77 -43.13 7.12
CA VAL A 137 17.56 -41.68 6.99
C VAL A 137 18.64 -40.97 7.81
N TYR A 138 19.40 -40.08 7.19
CA TYR A 138 20.50 -39.35 7.85
C TYR A 138 20.03 -38.02 8.45
N VAL A 139 19.04 -37.38 7.82
CA VAL A 139 18.41 -36.15 8.29
C VAL A 139 17.56 -36.44 9.54
N ARG A 140 17.91 -35.81 10.66
CA ARG A 140 17.35 -36.15 11.98
C ARG A 140 15.92 -35.65 12.18
N SER A 141 15.62 -34.40 11.84
CA SER A 141 14.33 -33.78 12.13
C SER A 141 13.98 -32.65 11.17
N THR A 142 12.73 -32.21 11.19
CA THR A 142 12.34 -30.89 10.67
C THR A 142 13.16 -29.80 11.39
N GLY A 143 13.45 -28.70 10.69
CA GLY A 143 14.35 -27.64 11.13
C GLY A 143 15.85 -27.95 10.96
N SER A 144 16.24 -29.16 10.53
CA SER A 144 17.64 -29.46 10.23
C SER A 144 18.10 -28.70 8.99
N LEU A 145 19.31 -28.13 9.03
CA LEU A 145 19.97 -27.61 7.83
C LEU A 145 20.54 -28.78 7.01
N VAL A 146 20.28 -28.78 5.71
CA VAL A 146 20.86 -29.71 4.73
C VAL A 146 21.61 -28.88 3.69
N GLN A 147 22.81 -29.31 3.32
CA GLN A 147 23.64 -28.70 2.29
C GLN A 147 23.79 -29.62 1.08
N ILE A 148 24.08 -29.05 -0.09
CA ILE A 148 24.44 -29.83 -1.29
C ILE A 148 25.59 -30.77 -0.97
N GLY A 149 25.40 -32.07 -1.25
CA GLY A 149 26.40 -33.10 -0.98
C GLY A 149 26.27 -33.79 0.38
N ASP A 150 25.32 -33.40 1.23
CA ASP A 150 25.02 -34.15 2.45
C ASP A 150 24.39 -35.51 2.15
N LEU A 151 24.64 -36.50 3.01
CA LEU A 151 23.97 -37.80 2.93
C LEU A 151 22.53 -37.63 3.41
N VAL A 152 21.56 -38.10 2.63
CA VAL A 152 20.13 -37.89 2.95
C VAL A 152 19.41 -39.18 3.30
N VAL A 153 19.51 -40.19 2.43
CA VAL A 153 18.91 -41.52 2.63
C VAL A 153 19.78 -42.61 2.03
N ASP A 154 19.75 -43.80 2.63
CA ASP A 154 20.12 -45.03 1.95
C ASP A 154 18.86 -45.69 1.40
N ILE A 155 18.88 -46.09 0.13
CA ILE A 155 17.76 -46.79 -0.52
C ILE A 155 18.17 -48.17 -1.02
N TYR A 156 17.21 -49.10 -0.99
CA TYR A 156 17.23 -50.34 -1.75
C TYR A 156 16.33 -50.17 -2.97
N SER A 157 16.90 -50.29 -4.17
CA SER A 157 16.15 -50.25 -5.43
C SER A 157 16.68 -51.32 -6.38
N PRO A 158 15.86 -52.34 -6.71
CA PRO A 158 16.25 -53.37 -7.67
C PRO A 158 16.68 -52.78 -9.02
N LYS A 159 15.93 -51.79 -9.53
CA LYS A 159 16.24 -51.10 -10.80
C LYS A 159 17.61 -50.41 -10.77
N LEU A 160 17.96 -49.81 -9.63
CA LEU A 160 19.24 -49.13 -9.47
C LEU A 160 20.40 -50.13 -9.40
N ILE A 161 20.18 -51.28 -8.77
CA ILE A 161 21.16 -52.37 -8.71
C ILE A 161 21.43 -52.92 -10.11
N THR A 162 20.37 -53.23 -10.87
CA THR A 162 20.49 -53.70 -12.26
C THR A 162 21.25 -52.71 -13.15
N ALA A 163 20.93 -51.41 -13.07
CA ALA A 163 21.67 -50.41 -13.84
C ALA A 163 23.14 -50.25 -13.38
N GLY A 164 23.41 -50.48 -12.10
CA GLY A 164 24.78 -50.56 -11.59
C GLY A 164 25.54 -51.73 -12.20
N GLU A 165 24.93 -52.90 -12.31
CA GLU A 165 25.51 -54.10 -12.94
C GLU A 165 25.74 -53.90 -14.44
N GLU A 166 24.78 -53.28 -15.15
CA GLU A 166 24.92 -52.84 -16.55
C GLU A 166 26.14 -51.91 -16.72
N TYR A 167 26.31 -50.95 -15.81
CA TYR A 167 27.48 -50.06 -15.82
C TYR A 167 28.80 -50.83 -15.62
N LEU A 168 28.85 -51.81 -14.71
CA LEU A 168 30.05 -52.64 -14.50
C LEU A 168 30.42 -53.39 -15.78
N LEU A 169 29.44 -54.04 -16.43
CA LEU A 169 29.63 -54.77 -17.68
C LEU A 169 30.10 -53.84 -18.81
N ALA A 170 29.48 -52.66 -18.96
CA ALA A 170 29.86 -51.69 -19.97
C ALA A 170 31.28 -51.14 -19.75
N ARG A 171 31.64 -50.86 -18.49
CA ARG A 171 32.98 -50.39 -18.11
C ARG A 171 34.04 -51.45 -18.36
N GLU A 172 33.75 -52.70 -18.04
CA GLU A 172 34.63 -53.84 -18.31
C GLU A 172 34.83 -54.05 -19.82
N SER A 173 33.74 -54.01 -20.59
CA SER A 173 33.74 -54.19 -22.05
C SER A 173 34.57 -53.11 -22.75
N TYR A 174 34.40 -51.84 -22.35
CA TYR A 174 35.22 -50.73 -22.85
C TYR A 174 36.70 -50.84 -22.43
N THR A 175 36.99 -51.39 -21.26
CA THR A 175 38.37 -51.60 -20.78
C THR A 175 39.08 -52.68 -21.59
N LYS A 176 38.37 -53.76 -21.95
CA LYS A 176 38.87 -54.84 -22.81
C LYS A 176 38.99 -54.43 -24.27
N ASN A 177 37.99 -53.71 -24.79
CA ASN A 177 37.93 -53.28 -26.17
C ASN A 177 37.49 -51.80 -26.25
N LYS A 178 38.42 -50.92 -26.62
CA LYS A 178 38.22 -49.46 -26.67
C LYS A 178 37.46 -49.00 -27.93
N SER A 179 36.53 -49.81 -28.43
CA SER A 179 35.72 -49.45 -29.61
C SER A 179 34.80 -48.27 -29.30
N LYS A 180 34.36 -47.58 -30.36
CA LYS A 180 33.39 -46.49 -30.26
C LYS A 180 32.06 -46.97 -29.66
N GLU A 181 31.58 -48.13 -30.07
CA GLU A 181 30.33 -48.74 -29.59
C GLU A 181 30.35 -48.96 -28.07
N PHE A 182 31.44 -49.53 -27.54
CA PHE A 182 31.57 -49.74 -26.09
C PHE A 182 31.73 -48.44 -25.31
N LYS A 183 32.36 -47.42 -25.92
CA LYS A 183 32.44 -46.09 -25.35
C LYS A 183 31.04 -45.46 -25.21
N ASP A 184 30.23 -45.55 -26.25
CA ASP A 184 28.88 -45.00 -26.28
C ASP A 184 27.97 -45.72 -25.27
N MET A 185 28.07 -47.05 -25.17
CA MET A 185 27.36 -47.87 -24.17
C MET A 185 27.73 -47.50 -22.73
N LEU A 186 29.03 -47.27 -22.46
CA LEU A 186 29.51 -46.83 -21.16
C LEU A 186 28.95 -45.44 -20.82
N GLU A 187 28.94 -44.50 -21.77
CA GLU A 187 28.45 -43.15 -21.50
C GLU A 187 26.94 -43.13 -21.26
N GLN A 188 26.15 -43.92 -22.02
CA GLN A 188 24.71 -44.10 -21.75
C GLN A 188 24.45 -44.64 -20.34
N SER A 189 25.23 -45.63 -19.91
CA SER A 189 25.10 -46.20 -18.56
C SER A 189 25.44 -45.17 -17.47
N ARG A 190 26.48 -44.35 -17.69
CA ARG A 190 26.86 -43.26 -16.77
C ARG A 190 25.79 -42.19 -16.66
N GLU A 191 25.24 -41.76 -17.79
CA GLU A 191 24.19 -40.74 -17.81
C GLU A 191 22.92 -41.23 -17.11
N ARG A 192 22.53 -42.49 -17.31
CA ARG A 192 21.40 -43.10 -16.58
C ARG A 192 21.58 -43.04 -15.07
N LEU A 193 22.76 -43.41 -14.56
CA LEU A 193 23.07 -43.35 -13.12
C LEU A 193 23.09 -41.91 -12.60
N ARG A 194 23.64 -40.96 -13.37
CA ARG A 194 23.66 -39.53 -13.02
C ARG A 194 22.26 -38.93 -12.95
N GLN A 195 21.38 -39.29 -13.90
CA GLN A 195 19.97 -38.87 -13.90
C GLN A 195 19.28 -39.30 -12.61
N TRP A 196 19.51 -40.53 -12.14
CA TRP A 196 19.00 -41.01 -10.85
C TRP A 196 19.73 -40.46 -9.61
N GLY A 197 20.67 -39.54 -9.78
CA GLY A 197 21.32 -38.81 -8.71
C GLY A 197 22.55 -39.51 -8.13
N ILE A 198 23.04 -40.58 -8.76
CA ILE A 198 24.26 -41.26 -8.35
C ILE A 198 25.48 -40.45 -8.81
N LYS A 199 26.35 -40.12 -7.86
CA LYS A 199 27.55 -39.32 -8.12
C LYS A 199 28.63 -40.19 -8.77
N SER A 200 29.45 -39.59 -9.63
CA SER A 200 30.50 -40.31 -10.36
C SER A 200 31.45 -41.11 -9.48
N PHE A 201 31.80 -40.58 -8.30
CA PHE A 201 32.66 -41.30 -7.36
C PHE A 201 32.02 -42.59 -6.82
N GLN A 202 30.68 -42.68 -6.76
CA GLN A 202 29.98 -43.85 -6.25
C GLN A 202 30.09 -45.01 -7.24
N PHE A 203 29.72 -44.79 -8.51
CA PHE A 203 29.77 -45.87 -9.50
C PHE A 203 31.20 -46.23 -9.91
N GLU A 204 32.15 -45.28 -9.91
CA GLU A 204 33.57 -45.62 -10.11
C GLU A 204 34.10 -46.44 -8.92
N LYS A 205 33.61 -46.22 -7.69
CA LYS A 205 33.91 -47.08 -6.55
C LYS A 205 33.33 -48.48 -6.71
N TRP A 206 32.10 -48.61 -7.22
CA TRP A 206 31.50 -49.93 -7.49
C TRP A 206 32.33 -50.74 -8.48
N PHE A 207 32.87 -50.08 -9.52
CA PHE A 207 33.77 -50.71 -10.48
C PHE A 207 35.08 -51.19 -9.84
N ARG A 208 35.74 -50.34 -9.05
CA ARG A 208 36.97 -50.74 -8.33
C ARG A 208 36.75 -51.92 -7.38
N GLN A 209 35.56 -52.03 -6.82
CA GLN A 209 35.18 -53.11 -5.89
C GLN A 209 34.54 -54.32 -6.59
N ASN A 210 34.33 -54.24 -7.90
CA ASN A 210 33.58 -55.19 -8.72
C ASN A 210 32.24 -55.62 -8.08
N LYS A 211 31.53 -54.66 -7.45
CA LYS A 211 30.32 -54.96 -6.70
C LYS A 211 29.43 -53.73 -6.56
N VAL A 212 28.16 -53.88 -6.92
CA VAL A 212 27.11 -52.90 -6.63
C VAL A 212 26.58 -53.15 -5.20
N PRO A 213 26.58 -52.16 -4.32
CA PRO A 213 26.05 -52.32 -2.97
C PRO A 213 24.52 -52.42 -3.00
N ARG A 214 23.96 -53.30 -2.17
CA ARG A 214 22.51 -53.45 -2.04
C ARG A 214 21.82 -52.20 -1.50
N LYS A 215 22.51 -51.47 -0.62
CA LYS A 215 22.08 -50.16 -0.09
C LYS A 215 22.87 -49.06 -0.78
N ILE A 216 22.16 -48.13 -1.41
CA ILE A 216 22.78 -47.05 -2.19
C ILE A 216 22.42 -45.72 -1.52
N THR A 217 23.46 -44.97 -1.16
CA THR A 217 23.31 -43.67 -0.52
C THR A 217 22.99 -42.60 -1.57
N LEU A 218 21.94 -41.84 -1.31
CA LEU A 218 21.60 -40.64 -2.05
C LEU A 218 22.13 -39.41 -1.32
N TYR A 219 22.53 -38.41 -2.10
CA TYR A 219 23.09 -37.15 -1.61
C TYR A 219 22.15 -36.00 -1.94
N SER A 220 22.16 -34.96 -1.11
CA SER A 220 21.40 -33.75 -1.39
C SER A 220 21.90 -33.05 -2.65
N ASN A 221 20.96 -32.57 -3.45
CA ASN A 221 21.18 -31.67 -4.59
C ASN A 221 20.77 -30.22 -4.29
N ALA A 222 20.33 -29.93 -3.07
CA ALA A 222 19.87 -28.61 -2.65
C ALA A 222 20.37 -28.26 -1.24
N THR A 223 20.43 -26.97 -0.96
CA THR A 223 20.72 -26.45 0.38
C THR A 223 19.46 -25.81 0.94
N GLY A 224 19.12 -26.08 2.19
CA GLY A 224 17.97 -25.48 2.85
C GLY A 224 17.63 -26.13 4.18
N ILE A 225 16.67 -25.52 4.88
CA ILE A 225 16.15 -26.01 6.17
C ILE A 225 14.98 -26.95 5.90
N VAL A 226 14.98 -28.12 6.53
CA VAL A 226 13.96 -29.16 6.33
C VAL A 226 12.61 -28.71 6.89
N ARG A 227 11.68 -28.40 6.00
CA ARG A 227 10.28 -28.08 6.32
C ARG A 227 9.47 -29.34 6.55
N SER A 228 9.59 -30.31 5.65
CA SER A 228 8.89 -31.60 5.74
C SER A 228 9.86 -32.77 5.63
N ARG A 229 9.67 -33.77 6.50
CA ARG A 229 10.47 -35.00 6.56
C ARG A 229 9.59 -36.21 6.25
N ASN A 230 9.39 -36.49 4.96
CA ASN A 230 8.53 -37.59 4.50
C ASN A 230 9.24 -38.95 4.55
N ALA A 231 10.58 -38.96 4.48
CA ALA A 231 11.41 -40.16 4.51
C ALA A 231 11.37 -40.87 5.87
N ILE A 232 10.98 -42.14 5.84
CA ILE A 232 10.86 -43.01 7.02
C ILE A 232 11.50 -44.36 6.66
N VAL A 233 12.29 -44.93 7.57
CA VAL A 233 12.90 -46.26 7.38
C VAL A 233 11.81 -47.31 7.11
N GLY A 234 12.03 -48.17 6.12
CA GLY A 234 11.08 -49.19 5.68
C GLY A 234 10.04 -48.72 4.67
N LYS A 235 9.81 -47.41 4.54
CA LYS A 235 8.83 -46.86 3.59
C LYS A 235 9.33 -46.96 2.15
N TYR A 236 8.43 -47.32 1.24
CA TYR A 236 8.70 -47.33 -0.19
C TYR A 236 8.34 -45.98 -0.81
N PHE A 237 9.22 -45.48 -1.67
CA PHE A 237 9.01 -44.26 -2.45
C PHE A 237 8.91 -44.59 -3.93
N LYS A 238 8.02 -43.90 -4.62
CA LYS A 238 7.94 -43.88 -6.09
C LYS A 238 8.72 -42.70 -6.63
N GLU A 239 9.10 -42.78 -7.90
CA GLU A 239 9.70 -41.65 -8.61
C GLU A 239 8.80 -40.42 -8.53
N GLY A 240 9.39 -39.25 -8.27
CA GLY A 240 8.69 -37.97 -8.08
C GLY A 240 8.20 -37.70 -6.65
N GLN A 241 8.18 -38.69 -5.75
CA GLN A 241 7.83 -38.44 -4.35
C GLN A 241 8.97 -37.77 -3.58
N ASN A 242 8.65 -36.74 -2.79
CA ASN A 242 9.65 -36.01 -2.01
C ASN A 242 10.08 -36.77 -0.75
N PHE A 243 11.38 -37.02 -0.59
CA PHE A 243 11.94 -37.47 0.70
C PHE A 243 11.93 -36.34 1.72
N PHE A 244 12.32 -35.14 1.27
CA PHE A 244 12.38 -33.93 2.07
C PHE A 244 11.91 -32.74 1.24
N GLU A 245 11.24 -31.81 1.92
CA GLU A 245 10.96 -30.48 1.41
C GLU A 245 11.78 -29.50 2.23
N LEU A 246 12.49 -28.63 1.56
CA LEU A 246 13.42 -27.67 2.13
C LEU A 246 12.94 -26.25 1.81
N SER A 247 13.30 -25.32 2.69
CA SER A 247 13.11 -23.89 2.48
C SER A 247 14.43 -23.18 2.77
N ASP A 248 14.84 -22.30 1.88
CA ASP A 248 15.88 -21.33 2.20
C ASP A 248 15.27 -20.18 3.00
N LEU A 249 15.79 -19.94 4.21
CA LEU A 249 15.36 -18.85 5.10
C LEU A 249 16.38 -17.72 5.18
N ALA A 250 17.37 -17.70 4.27
CA ALA A 250 18.34 -16.61 4.15
C ALA A 250 17.66 -15.28 3.82
N ASP A 251 16.54 -15.32 3.09
CA ASP A 251 15.62 -14.19 2.92
C ASP A 251 14.22 -14.63 3.37
N VAL A 252 13.52 -13.71 4.03
CA VAL A 252 12.14 -13.93 4.46
C VAL A 252 11.27 -12.82 3.92
N TRP A 253 10.01 -13.14 3.69
CA TRP A 253 9.03 -12.15 3.31
C TRP A 253 8.34 -11.60 4.55
N VAL A 254 8.00 -10.32 4.52
CA VAL A 254 7.10 -9.72 5.48
C VAL A 254 5.88 -9.27 4.69
N GLU A 255 4.80 -10.01 4.83
CA GLU A 255 3.51 -9.69 4.23
C GLU A 255 2.72 -8.83 5.21
N MET A 256 2.17 -7.71 4.72
CA MET A 256 1.45 -6.71 5.50
C MET A 256 0.07 -6.49 4.89
N ASP A 257 -0.90 -6.24 5.75
CA ASP A 257 -2.29 -5.99 5.33
C ASP A 257 -2.56 -4.47 5.30
N VAL A 258 -2.90 -3.94 4.12
CA VAL A 258 -3.28 -2.53 3.89
C VAL A 258 -4.78 -2.43 3.72
N TYR A 259 -5.45 -1.53 4.45
CA TYR A 259 -6.89 -1.35 4.27
C TYR A 259 -7.26 -0.77 2.89
N GLU A 260 -8.42 -1.13 2.38
CA GLU A 260 -8.91 -0.70 1.05
C GLU A 260 -8.83 0.83 0.84
N HIS A 261 -9.20 1.64 1.83
CA HIS A 261 -9.19 3.11 1.74
C HIS A 261 -7.77 3.71 1.62
N ASP A 262 -6.75 2.93 1.94
CA ASP A 262 -5.34 3.29 1.88
C ASP A 262 -4.61 2.67 0.67
N SER A 263 -5.22 1.68 0.01
CA SER A 263 -4.63 0.91 -1.08
C SER A 263 -4.10 1.77 -2.23
N ALA A 264 -4.85 2.82 -2.59
CA ALA A 264 -4.49 3.74 -3.69
C ALA A 264 -3.23 4.57 -3.43
N LEU A 265 -2.75 4.62 -2.18
CA LEU A 265 -1.54 5.36 -1.81
C LEU A 265 -0.29 4.47 -1.82
N VAL A 266 -0.48 3.15 -1.86
CA VAL A 266 0.62 2.18 -1.77
C VAL A 266 1.13 1.84 -3.16
N SER A 267 2.45 1.82 -3.32
CA SER A 267 3.11 1.55 -4.59
C SER A 267 4.40 0.76 -4.37
N ILE A 268 4.77 -0.03 -5.39
CA ILE A 268 6.05 -0.76 -5.40
C ILE A 268 7.20 0.25 -5.30
N GLY A 269 8.24 -0.10 -4.55
CA GLY A 269 9.42 0.72 -4.31
C GLY A 269 9.33 1.64 -3.08
N GLN A 270 8.16 1.71 -2.42
CA GLN A 270 8.04 2.49 -1.19
C GLN A 270 8.77 1.82 -0.02
N LYS A 271 9.45 2.65 0.78
CA LYS A 271 10.16 2.18 1.98
C LYS A 271 9.21 1.97 3.14
N VAL A 272 9.34 0.83 3.81
CA VAL A 272 8.59 0.48 5.02
C VAL A 272 9.53 0.29 6.20
N GLU A 273 9.17 0.88 7.35
CA GLU A 273 9.87 0.66 8.61
C GLU A 273 9.23 -0.51 9.36
N LEU A 274 10.01 -1.54 9.64
CA LEU A 274 9.59 -2.76 10.30
C LEU A 274 10.19 -2.85 11.71
N LYS A 275 9.32 -3.12 12.68
CA LYS A 275 9.70 -3.39 14.08
C LYS A 275 9.14 -4.74 14.49
N PHE A 276 10.02 -5.59 15.02
CA PHE A 276 9.67 -6.95 15.44
C PHE A 276 9.75 -7.03 16.97
N SER A 277 8.73 -7.62 17.61
CA SER A 277 8.75 -7.83 19.06
C SER A 277 9.90 -8.75 19.50
N ALA A 278 10.31 -9.68 18.62
CA ALA A 278 11.42 -10.60 18.86
C ALA A 278 12.81 -9.92 18.78
N ILE A 279 12.90 -8.69 18.25
CA ILE A 279 14.15 -7.93 18.11
C ILE A 279 13.91 -6.48 18.59
N PRO A 280 13.76 -6.28 19.91
CA PRO A 280 13.41 -4.98 20.46
C PRO A 280 14.49 -3.93 20.16
N GLY A 281 14.06 -2.68 19.92
CA GLY A 281 14.95 -1.53 19.70
C GLY A 281 15.56 -1.43 18.31
N LYS A 282 15.42 -2.45 17.44
CA LYS A 282 15.92 -2.39 16.05
C LYS A 282 14.80 -2.06 15.07
N VAL A 283 15.05 -1.08 14.21
CA VAL A 283 14.19 -0.80 13.04
C VAL A 283 14.86 -1.40 11.81
N ILE A 284 14.14 -2.29 11.13
CA ILE A 284 14.56 -2.87 9.86
C ILE A 284 13.82 -2.13 8.77
N HIS A 285 14.52 -1.75 7.71
CA HIS A 285 13.92 -1.05 6.58
C HIS A 285 13.74 -2.06 5.46
N GLY A 286 12.53 -2.14 4.92
CA GLY A 286 12.20 -2.93 3.74
C GLY A 286 11.73 -2.01 2.61
N GLU A 287 11.69 -2.57 1.41
CA GLU A 287 11.07 -1.95 0.24
C GLU A 287 9.90 -2.81 -0.23
N ILE A 288 8.76 -2.20 -0.55
CA ILE A 288 7.61 -2.94 -1.08
C ILE A 288 7.98 -3.47 -2.46
N ASP A 289 8.12 -4.79 -2.59
CA ASP A 289 8.48 -5.46 -3.84
C ASP A 289 7.29 -6.12 -4.54
N PHE A 290 6.17 -6.26 -3.83
CA PHE A 290 4.97 -6.90 -4.36
C PHE A 290 3.71 -6.35 -3.72
N ILE A 291 2.68 -6.17 -4.55
CA ILE A 291 1.33 -5.78 -4.16
C ILE A 291 0.39 -6.80 -4.80
N ASN A 292 -0.42 -7.48 -3.99
CA ASN A 292 -1.37 -8.46 -4.47
C ASN A 292 -2.44 -7.76 -5.33
N PRO A 293 -2.73 -8.23 -6.56
CA PRO A 293 -3.75 -7.60 -7.41
C PRO A 293 -5.19 -7.78 -6.88
N VAL A 294 -5.41 -8.66 -5.89
CA VAL A 294 -6.73 -8.99 -5.35
C VAL A 294 -6.81 -8.66 -3.87
N LEU A 295 -7.88 -7.98 -3.47
CA LEU A 295 -8.24 -7.74 -2.07
C LEU A 295 -8.74 -9.03 -1.41
N ASP A 296 -8.32 -9.28 -0.17
CA ASP A 296 -8.93 -10.31 0.65
C ASP A 296 -10.35 -9.88 1.06
N GLN A 297 -11.35 -10.63 0.63
CA GLN A 297 -12.77 -10.28 0.81
C GLN A 297 -13.22 -10.32 2.27
N LYS A 298 -12.58 -11.14 3.11
CA LYS A 298 -12.98 -11.31 4.53
C LYS A 298 -12.49 -10.15 5.38
N SER A 299 -11.23 -9.77 5.19
CA SER A 299 -10.56 -8.69 5.92
C SER A 299 -10.74 -7.32 5.26
N ARG A 300 -11.10 -7.27 3.97
CA ARG A 300 -11.10 -6.06 3.13
C ARG A 300 -9.75 -5.34 3.13
N THR A 301 -8.69 -6.14 2.98
CA THR A 301 -7.30 -5.65 2.94
C THR A 301 -6.59 -6.09 1.68
N LEU A 302 -5.62 -5.28 1.26
CA LEU A 302 -4.70 -5.53 0.17
C LEU A 302 -3.38 -6.04 0.78
N LYS A 303 -2.93 -7.19 0.31
CA LYS A 303 -1.66 -7.77 0.78
C LYS A 303 -0.50 -7.12 0.05
N VAL A 304 0.44 -6.59 0.82
CA VAL A 304 1.69 -6.01 0.29
C VAL A 304 2.87 -6.68 0.95
N ARG A 305 3.97 -6.84 0.23
CA ARG A 305 5.10 -7.66 0.66
C ARG A 305 6.41 -6.91 0.51
N THR A 306 7.31 -7.20 1.43
CA THR A 306 8.72 -6.79 1.38
C THR A 306 9.62 -7.97 1.70
N THR A 307 10.73 -8.09 0.97
CA THR A 307 11.78 -9.09 1.21
C THR A 307 12.84 -8.54 2.15
N ILE A 308 13.11 -9.27 3.24
CA ILE A 308 14.08 -8.90 4.26
C ILE A 308 15.17 -9.96 4.35
N GLU A 309 16.42 -9.51 4.31
CA GLU A 309 17.58 -10.36 4.52
C GLU A 309 17.58 -10.92 5.95
N ASN A 310 17.79 -12.23 6.06
CA ASN A 310 17.76 -13.01 7.28
C ASN A 310 18.96 -13.96 7.38
N SER A 311 20.13 -13.50 6.96
CA SER A 311 21.40 -14.27 6.97
C SER A 311 21.77 -14.86 8.34
N HIS A 312 21.34 -14.22 9.44
CA HIS A 312 21.55 -14.71 10.81
C HIS A 312 20.40 -15.56 11.38
N GLY A 313 19.34 -15.81 10.61
CA GLY A 313 18.20 -16.64 11.04
C GLY A 313 17.41 -16.08 12.24
N LYS A 314 17.48 -14.76 12.47
CA LYS A 314 16.81 -14.11 13.62
C LYS A 314 15.31 -13.97 13.39
N LEU A 315 14.90 -13.73 12.15
CA LEU A 315 13.50 -13.69 11.74
C LEU A 315 13.06 -15.11 11.43
N LYS A 316 12.01 -15.56 12.12
CA LYS A 316 11.43 -16.89 11.90
C LYS A 316 10.05 -16.71 11.27
N PRO A 317 9.70 -17.52 10.25
CA PRO A 317 8.32 -17.54 9.74
C PRO A 317 7.30 -17.71 10.88
N GLY A 318 6.20 -16.97 10.80
CA GLY A 318 5.18 -16.86 11.84
C GLY A 318 5.39 -15.72 12.85
N MET A 319 6.54 -15.04 12.85
CA MET A 319 6.71 -13.82 13.65
C MET A 319 5.83 -12.68 13.13
N ILE A 320 5.44 -11.76 14.02
CA ILE A 320 4.64 -10.58 13.69
C ILE A 320 5.56 -9.36 13.58
N ALA A 321 5.28 -8.52 12.59
CA ALA A 321 5.95 -7.25 12.36
C ALA A 321 4.96 -6.09 12.52
N ASN A 322 5.37 -5.03 13.20
CA ASN A 322 4.71 -3.73 13.11
C ASN A 322 5.38 -2.94 12.00
N ALA A 323 4.61 -2.56 11.00
CA ALA A 323 5.06 -1.79 9.85
C ALA A 323 4.56 -0.35 9.92
N VAL A 324 5.41 0.59 9.49
CA VAL A 324 5.01 1.97 9.26
C VAL A 324 5.45 2.37 7.86
N LEU A 325 4.46 2.76 7.05
CA LEU A 325 4.66 3.31 5.72
C LEU A 325 4.44 4.83 5.79
N ASN A 326 5.49 5.59 5.47
CA ASN A 326 5.44 7.05 5.43
C ASN A 326 5.22 7.51 3.99
N ILE A 327 4.01 7.95 3.66
CA ILE A 327 3.63 8.35 2.30
C ILE A 327 3.63 9.86 2.20
N ASN A 328 4.48 10.40 1.33
CA ASN A 328 4.42 11.82 1.01
C ASN A 328 3.23 12.07 0.09
N ILE A 329 2.28 12.87 0.55
CA ILE A 329 1.15 13.31 -0.26
C ILE A 329 1.69 14.29 -1.29
N GLU A 330 1.41 14.05 -2.58
CA GLU A 330 1.88 14.90 -3.65
C GLU A 330 1.33 16.34 -3.53
N GLY A 331 2.18 17.30 -3.91
CA GLY A 331 1.87 18.72 -3.87
C GLY A 331 2.02 19.34 -2.47
N MET A 332 1.38 20.50 -2.31
CA MET A 332 1.30 21.23 -1.05
C MET A 332 -0.16 21.63 -0.83
N PRO A 333 -1.00 20.72 -0.29
CA PRO A 333 -2.39 21.06 -0.02
C PRO A 333 -2.47 22.24 0.95
N LEU A 334 -3.55 23.02 0.82
CA LEU A 334 -3.92 24.00 1.85
C LEU A 334 -4.31 23.22 3.11
N VAL A 335 -3.78 23.58 4.27
CA VAL A 335 -4.09 22.90 5.52
C VAL A 335 -4.50 23.86 6.62
N ILE A 336 -5.18 23.27 7.61
CA ILE A 336 -5.53 23.89 8.89
C ILE A 336 -5.38 22.86 10.02
N PRO A 337 -5.19 23.28 11.28
CA PRO A 337 -5.22 22.38 12.42
C PRO A 337 -6.56 21.66 12.53
N ARG A 338 -6.55 20.37 12.90
CA ARG A 338 -7.76 19.57 13.14
C ARG A 338 -8.69 20.23 14.16
N THR A 339 -8.12 20.90 15.17
CA THR A 339 -8.83 21.62 16.23
C THR A 339 -9.66 22.80 15.74
N ALA A 340 -9.33 23.38 14.57
CA ALA A 340 -10.11 24.46 13.97
C ALA A 340 -11.43 23.97 13.34
N ILE A 341 -11.56 22.66 13.11
CA ILE A 341 -12.70 22.05 12.40
C ILE A 341 -13.75 21.60 13.39
N ILE A 342 -14.98 22.10 13.21
CA ILE A 342 -16.18 21.61 13.89
C ILE A 342 -16.85 20.58 12.97
N ASP A 343 -16.86 19.32 13.39
CA ASP A 343 -17.52 18.23 12.68
C ASP A 343 -18.90 17.98 13.32
N THR A 344 -19.96 18.28 12.58
CA THR A 344 -21.34 18.07 13.05
C THR A 344 -21.91 16.74 12.56
N GLY A 345 -21.09 15.84 12.00
CA GLY A 345 -21.49 14.59 11.35
C GLY A 345 -22.11 14.77 9.97
N LYS A 346 -22.93 15.82 9.78
CA LYS A 346 -23.53 16.18 8.47
C LYS A 346 -22.64 17.05 7.60
N ARG A 347 -21.77 17.86 8.22
CA ARG A 347 -20.87 18.80 7.54
C ARG A 347 -19.70 19.15 8.43
N LYS A 348 -18.61 19.62 7.80
CA LYS A 348 -17.45 20.17 8.47
C LYS A 348 -17.43 21.69 8.30
N VAL A 349 -17.30 22.40 9.42
CA VAL A 349 -17.39 23.86 9.48
C VAL A 349 -16.15 24.43 10.14
N VAL A 350 -15.71 25.58 9.64
CA VAL A 350 -14.61 26.35 10.23
C VAL A 350 -15.03 27.80 10.40
N TRP A 351 -14.57 28.42 11.49
CA TRP A 351 -14.80 29.83 11.74
C TRP A 351 -13.62 30.64 11.21
N VAL A 352 -13.90 31.59 10.31
CA VAL A 352 -12.90 32.49 9.72
C VAL A 352 -13.08 33.89 10.25
N LYS A 353 -11.98 34.55 10.63
CA LYS A 353 -11.96 35.95 11.03
C LYS A 353 -12.04 36.85 9.81
N VAL A 354 -12.97 37.81 9.85
CA VAL A 354 -13.20 38.79 8.76
C VAL A 354 -12.84 40.20 9.21
N SER A 355 -12.99 40.49 10.49
CA SER A 355 -12.54 41.75 11.09
C SER A 355 -12.27 41.55 12.58
N LYS A 356 -11.80 42.59 13.29
CA LYS A 356 -11.55 42.54 14.75
C LYS A 356 -12.73 42.02 15.59
N ARG A 357 -13.96 42.09 15.06
CA ARG A 357 -15.17 41.64 15.77
C ARG A 357 -16.06 40.71 14.95
N GLY A 358 -15.71 40.44 13.69
CA GLY A 358 -16.57 39.75 12.74
C GLY A 358 -15.98 38.40 12.35
N PHE A 359 -16.82 37.38 12.42
CA PHE A 359 -16.49 35.99 12.13
C PHE A 359 -17.53 35.39 11.18
N ARG A 360 -17.09 34.49 10.31
CA ARG A 360 -17.97 33.75 9.39
C ARG A 360 -17.70 32.26 9.52
N ALA A 361 -18.76 31.48 9.66
CA ALA A 361 -18.67 30.03 9.57
C ALA A 361 -18.75 29.62 8.10
N LYS A 362 -17.75 28.90 7.62
CA LYS A 362 -17.69 28.36 6.25
C LYS A 362 -17.75 26.85 6.30
N THR A 363 -18.51 26.26 5.38
CA THR A 363 -18.44 24.81 5.14
C THR A 363 -17.19 24.49 4.33
N ILE A 364 -16.46 23.44 4.72
CA ILE A 364 -15.24 22.99 4.03
C ILE A 364 -15.36 21.54 3.59
N GLN A 365 -14.62 21.20 2.54
CA GLN A 365 -14.34 19.82 2.17
C GLN A 365 -12.91 19.48 2.58
N THR A 366 -12.74 18.43 3.38
CA THR A 366 -11.43 18.00 3.89
C THR A 366 -10.88 16.83 3.08
N GLY A 367 -9.56 16.76 2.97
CA GLY A 367 -8.81 15.61 2.47
C GLY A 367 -8.17 14.82 3.62
N TYR A 368 -6.94 14.37 3.40
CA TYR A 368 -6.18 13.60 4.38
C TYR A 368 -5.86 14.42 5.63
N GLU A 369 -5.83 13.72 6.76
CA GLU A 369 -5.32 14.23 8.03
C GLU A 369 -3.99 13.58 8.33
N SER A 370 -3.03 14.39 8.77
CA SER A 370 -1.78 13.87 9.29
C SER A 370 -1.13 14.87 10.25
N GLU A 371 -0.50 14.34 11.30
CA GLU A 371 0.26 15.10 12.29
C GLU A 371 -0.50 16.30 12.90
N GLY A 372 -1.82 16.15 13.08
CA GLY A 372 -2.69 17.20 13.66
C GLY A 372 -3.19 18.25 12.66
N TYR A 373 -2.80 18.15 11.39
CA TYR A 373 -3.27 19.01 10.31
C TYR A 373 -4.20 18.26 9.37
N VAL A 374 -5.16 18.98 8.80
CA VAL A 374 -6.14 18.45 7.85
C VAL A 374 -6.04 19.23 6.55
N ALA A 375 -5.86 18.50 5.45
CA ALA A 375 -5.91 19.07 4.11
C ALA A 375 -7.32 19.60 3.81
N VAL A 376 -7.40 20.78 3.20
CA VAL A 376 -8.64 21.42 2.77
C VAL A 376 -8.68 21.36 1.24
N ARG A 377 -9.65 20.62 0.71
CA ARG A 377 -9.89 20.45 -0.73
C ARG A 377 -10.72 21.59 -1.31
N ASP A 378 -11.66 22.13 -0.53
CA ASP A 378 -12.52 23.24 -0.92
C ASP A 378 -13.05 24.00 0.31
N GLY A 379 -13.44 25.26 0.12
CA GLY A 379 -14.13 26.08 1.13
C GLY A 379 -13.26 27.07 1.92
N LEU A 380 -11.94 27.08 1.71
CA LEU A 380 -11.02 28.08 2.28
C LEU A 380 -10.04 28.62 1.23
N ARG A 381 -9.54 29.83 1.45
CA ARG A 381 -8.45 30.41 0.67
C ARG A 381 -7.18 30.47 1.50
N GLU A 382 -6.04 30.49 0.81
CA GLU A 382 -4.74 30.68 1.46
C GLU A 382 -4.70 32.01 2.22
N SER A 383 -4.04 32.01 3.38
CA SER A 383 -3.96 33.10 4.33
C SER A 383 -5.26 33.50 5.05
N GLU A 384 -6.38 32.80 4.84
CA GLU A 384 -7.57 33.02 5.68
C GLU A 384 -7.30 32.58 7.13
N GLU A 385 -7.52 33.48 8.08
CA GLU A 385 -7.32 33.22 9.51
C GLU A 385 -8.49 32.39 10.05
N VAL A 386 -8.26 31.09 10.28
CA VAL A 386 -9.22 30.21 10.96
C VAL A 386 -9.06 30.28 12.46
N VAL A 387 -10.17 30.20 13.19
CA VAL A 387 -10.21 30.16 14.65
C VAL A 387 -9.90 28.74 15.11
N VAL A 388 -8.82 28.57 15.85
CA VAL A 388 -8.36 27.29 16.40
C VAL A 388 -8.93 27.08 17.80
N GLU A 389 -8.78 28.09 18.66
CA GLU A 389 -9.33 28.09 20.02
C GLU A 389 -10.54 29.04 20.13
N GLY A 390 -11.58 28.61 20.86
CA GLY A 390 -12.80 29.39 21.01
C GLY A 390 -13.79 29.27 19.85
N ASN A 391 -13.50 28.46 18.84
CA ASN A 391 -14.40 28.15 17.73
C ASN A 391 -15.75 27.55 18.21
N PHE A 392 -15.75 26.70 19.23
CA PHE A 392 -16.96 26.13 19.82
C PHE A 392 -17.83 27.20 20.49
N LEU A 393 -17.22 28.21 21.13
CA LEU A 393 -17.97 29.33 21.73
C LEU A 393 -18.65 30.19 20.65
N LEU A 394 -17.95 30.45 19.54
CA LEU A 394 -18.53 31.13 18.38
C LEU A 394 -19.69 30.32 17.79
N ASP A 395 -19.52 29.00 17.70
CA ASP A 395 -20.57 28.11 17.19
C ASP A 395 -21.80 28.08 18.08
N ALA A 396 -21.62 27.89 19.39
CA ALA A 396 -22.69 27.94 20.38
C ALA A 396 -23.43 29.29 20.35
N GLN A 397 -22.69 30.40 20.27
CA GLN A 397 -23.29 31.73 20.14
C GLN A 397 -24.09 31.88 18.83
N ALA A 398 -23.57 31.39 17.71
CA ALA A 398 -24.29 31.44 16.45
C ALA A 398 -25.56 30.57 16.45
N GLN A 399 -25.55 29.42 17.12
CA GLN A 399 -26.73 28.57 17.28
C GLN A 399 -27.79 29.23 18.17
N LEU A 400 -27.38 29.82 19.30
CA LEU A 400 -28.29 30.45 20.27
C LEU A 400 -28.97 31.71 19.74
N PHE A 401 -28.28 32.51 18.92
CA PHE A 401 -28.77 33.80 18.43
C PHE A 401 -29.25 33.77 16.97
N GLY A 402 -29.50 32.59 16.40
CA GLY A 402 -30.00 32.44 15.02
C GLY A 402 -29.03 32.96 13.96
N GLY A 403 -27.72 32.91 14.25
CA GLY A 403 -26.66 33.35 13.34
C GLY A 403 -26.42 32.42 12.16
N TYR A 404 -26.99 31.21 12.21
CA TYR A 404 -27.09 30.31 11.06
C TYR A 404 -28.23 30.75 10.14
N GLU A 405 -27.96 30.91 8.84
CA GLU A 405 -29.01 31.26 7.88
C GLU A 405 -30.13 30.21 7.93
N ASN A 406 -31.38 30.65 8.15
CA ASN A 406 -32.56 29.82 8.38
C ASN A 406 -32.66 28.65 7.37
N MET A 407 -32.51 27.42 7.85
CA MET A 407 -32.83 26.19 7.13
C MET A 407 -34.33 25.85 7.25
N GLN A 408 -35.22 26.79 6.95
CA GLN A 408 -36.66 26.55 6.82
C GLN A 408 -37.17 27.19 5.53
N ASN A 409 -36.88 26.55 4.39
CA ASN A 409 -37.71 26.55 3.18
C ASN A 409 -36.99 25.78 2.06
N THR A 410 -36.91 24.45 2.18
CA THR A 410 -36.70 23.60 0.99
C THR A 410 -37.21 22.18 1.25
N GLU A 411 -38.48 22.05 1.62
CA GLU A 411 -39.23 20.79 1.49
C GLU A 411 -40.73 21.08 1.64
N ALA A 412 -41.32 21.60 0.57
CA ALA A 412 -42.75 21.45 0.31
C ALA A 412 -42.86 20.75 -1.04
N ALA A 413 -42.82 19.42 -1.02
CA ALA A 413 -43.22 18.61 -2.16
C ALA A 413 -44.75 18.75 -2.32
N PRO A 414 -45.28 18.93 -3.54
CA PRO A 414 -46.71 18.94 -3.74
C PRO A 414 -47.25 17.53 -3.56
N HIS A 415 -48.15 17.34 -2.59
CA HIS A 415 -49.04 16.19 -2.56
C HIS A 415 -49.90 16.21 -3.82
N GLN A 416 -49.79 15.19 -4.66
CA GLN A 416 -50.77 14.87 -5.69
C GLN A 416 -51.72 13.80 -5.15
N HIS A 417 -53.01 14.08 -5.30
CA HIS A 417 -54.14 13.17 -5.10
C HIS A 417 -54.22 12.13 -6.22
#